data_AF-A0A950UGY8-F1
#
_entry.id   AF-A0A950UGY8-F1
#
_cell.length_a   1.000
_cell.length_b   1.000
_cell.length_c   1.000
_cell.angle_alpha   90.00
_cell.angle_beta   90.00
_cell.angle_gamma   90.00
#
_symmetry.space_group_name_H-M   'P 1'
#
loop_
_entity.id
_entity.type
_entity.pdbx_description
1 polymer ?
#
loop_
_entity_poly.entity_id
_entity_poly.type
_entity_poly.pdbx_seq_one_letter_code
_entity_poly.pdbx_strand_id
1 'polypeptide(L)'
;MWKQGYRKNLKSAGNAHPTHRQLLTILDEHPELRRSAEIGNRVRNSFRLSASTTGLCHWLFSQIDKDDCAFFFARLADGAGLMTDDPIYVLRRAVENLFGNKGQRPQEEHVTALVIKAWNAYREGRSVQVLVYKAGGANPELYPEPK
;
A
#
# COMPACT_ATOMS: atom_id res chain seq x y z
N MET A 1 -11.90 0.85 17.79
CA MET A 1 -12.56 -0.40 17.30
C MET A 1 -11.80 -1.70 17.56
N TRP A 2 -10.48 -1.70 17.78
CA TRP A 2 -9.69 -2.92 18.05
C TRP A 2 -9.88 -3.50 19.46
N LYS A 3 -10.26 -2.65 20.43
CA LYS A 3 -10.38 -3.01 21.86
C LYS A 3 -11.77 -3.51 22.31
N GLN A 4 -12.75 -3.63 21.41
CA GLN A 4 -14.16 -3.93 21.77
C GLN A 4 -14.61 -5.38 21.54
N GLY A 5 -13.69 -6.35 21.34
CA GLY A 5 -14.05 -7.77 21.46
C GLY A 5 -14.86 -8.38 20.31
N TYR A 6 -14.92 -7.74 19.13
CA TYR A 6 -15.56 -8.30 17.92
C TYR A 6 -14.76 -9.45 17.25
N ARG A 7 -14.05 -10.29 18.03
CA ARG A 7 -13.35 -11.47 17.51
C ARG A 7 -14.25 -12.67 17.25
N LYS A 8 -15.50 -12.64 17.69
CA LYS A 8 -16.45 -13.73 17.42
C LYS A 8 -17.24 -13.41 16.18
N ASN A 9 -16.88 -14.06 15.07
CA ASN A 9 -17.57 -14.11 13.77
C ASN A 9 -17.08 -13.12 12.71
N LEU A 10 -15.86 -13.37 12.20
CA LEU A 10 -15.36 -12.76 10.95
C LEU A 10 -16.32 -12.95 9.75
N LYS A 11 -17.19 -13.97 9.79
CA LYS A 11 -18.26 -14.19 8.80
C LYS A 11 -19.41 -13.15 8.86
N SER A 12 -19.59 -12.42 9.97
CA SER A 12 -20.56 -11.32 10.09
C SER A 12 -19.95 -9.92 9.92
N ALA A 13 -18.63 -9.81 9.83
CA ALA A 13 -17.93 -8.53 9.68
C ALA A 13 -18.10 -7.89 8.28
N GLY A 14 -18.67 -8.63 7.32
CA GLY A 14 -18.84 -8.18 5.93
C GLY A 14 -19.67 -6.89 5.73
N ASN A 15 -20.41 -6.43 6.74
CA ASN A 15 -21.23 -5.21 6.69
C ASN A 15 -21.02 -4.26 7.88
N ALA A 16 -19.99 -4.45 8.70
CA ALA A 16 -19.70 -3.54 9.80
C ALA A 16 -19.00 -2.28 9.26
N HIS A 17 -19.78 -1.32 8.77
CA HIS A 17 -19.28 0.01 8.42
C HIS A 17 -19.17 0.86 9.69
N PRO A 18 -17.97 1.34 10.05
CA PRO A 18 -17.84 2.30 11.13
C PRO A 18 -18.74 3.51 10.87
N THR A 19 -19.52 3.91 11.86
CA THR A 19 -20.33 5.13 11.74
C THR A 19 -19.41 6.35 11.58
N HIS A 20 -19.89 7.40 10.93
CA HIS A 20 -19.11 8.63 10.72
C HIS A 20 -18.51 9.18 12.04
N ARG A 21 -19.27 9.14 13.15
CA ARG A 21 -18.77 9.51 14.48
C ARG A 21 -17.64 8.59 14.97
N GLN A 22 -17.77 7.28 14.79
CA GLN A 22 -16.71 6.33 15.17
C GLN A 22 -15.45 6.52 14.32
N LEU A 23 -15.58 6.87 13.04
CA LEU A 23 -14.44 7.23 12.19
C LEU A 23 -13.76 8.50 12.70
N LEU A 24 -14.53 9.55 13.04
CA LEU A 24 -13.96 10.78 13.59
C LEU A 24 -13.23 10.53 14.91
N THR A 25 -13.81 9.76 15.83
CA THR A 25 -13.15 9.39 17.10
C THR A 25 -11.85 8.62 16.86
N ILE A 26 -11.85 7.64 15.94
CA ILE A 26 -10.61 6.91 15.59
C ILE A 26 -9.55 7.86 15.00
N LEU A 27 -9.96 8.81 14.17
CA LEU A 27 -9.05 9.79 13.58
C LEU A 27 -8.55 10.85 14.58
N ASP A 28 -9.32 11.15 15.63
CA ASP A 28 -8.90 11.98 16.75
C ASP A 28 -7.89 11.25 17.65
N GLU A 29 -8.12 9.95 17.90
CA GLU A 29 -7.22 9.08 18.67
C GLU A 29 -5.92 8.76 17.91
N HIS A 30 -5.96 8.76 16.57
CA HIS A 30 -4.85 8.40 15.69
C HIS A 30 -4.64 9.43 14.58
N PRO A 31 -4.11 10.63 14.90
CA PRO A 31 -3.90 11.69 13.91
C PRO A 31 -2.98 11.28 12.75
N GLU A 32 -2.08 10.31 12.95
CA GLU A 32 -1.24 9.71 11.92
C GLU A 32 -2.02 9.01 10.80
N LEU A 33 -3.24 8.52 11.10
CA LEU A 33 -4.11 7.90 10.11
C LEU A 33 -4.74 8.95 9.19
N ARG A 34 -4.98 10.19 9.67
CA ARG A 34 -5.43 11.30 8.82
C ARG A 34 -4.42 11.58 7.73
N ARG A 35 -3.13 11.68 8.13
CA ARG A 35 -2.05 11.91 7.17
C ARG A 35 -1.96 10.77 6.16
N SER A 36 -2.04 9.52 6.61
CA SER A 36 -1.99 8.37 5.71
C SER A 36 -3.16 8.33 4.72
N ALA A 37 -4.36 8.73 5.15
CA ALA A 37 -5.52 8.87 4.27
C ALA A 37 -5.37 10.01 3.25
N GLU A 38 -4.79 11.15 3.64
CA GLU A 38 -4.47 12.25 2.73
C GLU A 38 -3.49 11.81 1.64
N ILE A 39 -2.40 11.13 2.03
CA ILE A 39 -1.42 10.58 1.09
C ILE A 39 -2.09 9.56 0.16
N GLY A 40 -2.96 8.70 0.71
CA GLY A 40 -3.75 7.76 -0.07
C GLY A 40 -4.58 8.43 -1.17
N ASN A 41 -5.27 9.52 -0.84
CA ASN A 41 -6.04 10.29 -1.81
C ASN A 41 -5.16 11.00 -2.83
N ARG A 42 -4.02 11.57 -2.40
CA ARG A 42 -3.08 12.24 -3.31
C ARG A 42 -2.55 11.27 -4.36
N VAL A 43 -2.01 10.12 -3.92
CA VAL A 43 -1.44 9.12 -4.83
C VAL A 43 -2.51 8.59 -5.77
N ARG A 44 -3.72 8.28 -5.29
CA ARG A 44 -4.84 7.84 -6.14
C ARG A 44 -5.17 8.82 -7.26
N ASN A 45 -5.06 10.12 -7.00
CA ASN A 45 -5.38 11.16 -7.98
C ASN A 45 -4.26 11.34 -9.02
N SER A 46 -3.01 11.05 -8.67
CA SER A 46 -1.85 11.18 -9.58
C SER A 46 -1.43 9.86 -10.25
N PHE A 47 -1.77 8.73 -9.63
CA PHE A 47 -1.28 7.39 -9.96
C PHE A 47 -2.36 6.35 -9.66
N ARG A 48 -2.46 5.29 -10.46
CA ARG A 48 -3.59 4.33 -10.44
C ARG A 48 -3.63 3.38 -9.21
N LEU A 49 -2.94 3.72 -8.13
CA LEU A 49 -2.94 2.94 -6.88
C LEU A 49 -4.16 3.30 -6.02
N SER A 50 -4.75 2.31 -5.33
CA SER A 50 -5.90 2.56 -4.47
C SER A 50 -5.51 3.38 -3.23
N ALA A 51 -6.43 4.23 -2.76
CA ALA A 51 -6.23 4.99 -1.53
C ALA A 51 -6.09 4.07 -0.30
N SER A 52 -6.75 2.91 -0.29
CA SER A 52 -6.66 1.92 0.79
C SER A 52 -5.27 1.28 0.89
N THR A 53 -4.74 0.75 -0.23
CA THR A 53 -3.39 0.17 -0.26
C THR A 53 -2.35 1.23 0.08
N THR A 54 -2.45 2.41 -0.52
CA THR A 54 -1.52 3.51 -0.24
C THR A 54 -1.57 3.95 1.21
N GLY A 55 -2.77 4.13 1.78
CA GLY A 55 -2.92 4.58 3.16
C GLY A 55 -2.40 3.56 4.17
N LEU A 56 -2.66 2.26 3.94
CA LEU A 56 -2.11 1.18 4.76
C LEU A 56 -0.58 1.16 4.70
N CYS A 57 0.00 1.13 3.49
CA CYS A 57 1.44 1.10 3.31
C CYS A 57 2.12 2.35 3.87
N HIS A 58 1.55 3.54 3.67
CA HIS A 58 2.08 4.79 4.25
C HIS A 58 2.12 4.72 5.77
N TRP A 59 1.03 4.28 6.41
CA TRP A 59 0.99 4.13 7.86
C TRP A 59 2.05 3.13 8.35
N LEU A 60 2.19 1.97 7.69
CA LEU A 60 3.20 0.97 8.04
C LEU A 60 4.63 1.51 7.85
N PHE A 61 4.94 2.11 6.70
CA PHE A 61 6.29 2.56 6.37
C PHE A 61 6.68 3.78 7.23
N SER A 62 5.74 4.65 7.57
CA SER A 62 5.98 5.81 8.45
C SER A 62 6.36 5.43 9.88
N GLN A 63 6.04 4.20 10.31
CA GLN A 63 6.47 3.67 11.60
C GLN A 63 7.89 3.11 11.56
N ILE A 64 8.41 2.81 10.38
CA ILE A 64 9.78 2.32 10.15
C ILE A 64 10.71 3.51 9.97
N ASP A 65 10.41 4.37 8.99
CA ASP A 65 11.20 5.55 8.67
C ASP A 65 10.31 6.61 8.00
N LYS A 66 10.19 7.78 8.64
CA LYS A 66 9.29 8.83 8.17
C LYS A 66 9.82 9.57 6.95
N ASP A 67 11.12 9.79 6.88
CA ASP A 67 11.75 10.57 5.81
C ASP A 67 11.78 9.75 4.52
N ASP A 68 12.16 8.48 4.64
CA ASP A 68 12.09 7.54 3.52
C ASP A 68 10.66 7.28 3.07
N CYS A 69 9.71 7.14 4.00
CA CYS A 69 8.29 7.01 3.65
C CYS A 69 7.81 8.24 2.86
N ALA A 70 8.14 9.45 3.33
CA ALA A 70 7.77 10.69 2.66
C ALA A 70 8.39 10.77 1.24
N PHE A 71 9.67 10.43 1.09
CA PHE A 71 10.34 10.38 -0.20
C PHE A 71 9.70 9.36 -1.13
N PHE A 72 9.50 8.13 -0.65
CA PHE A 72 8.95 7.02 -1.42
C PHE A 72 7.58 7.37 -2.00
N PHE A 73 6.65 7.90 -1.18
CA PHE A 73 5.31 8.25 -1.65
C PHE A 73 5.26 9.53 -2.49
N ALA A 74 6.18 10.49 -2.27
CA ALA A 74 6.31 11.65 -3.16
C ALA A 74 6.72 11.20 -4.57
N ARG A 75 7.76 10.37 -4.66
CA ARG A 75 8.23 9.78 -5.92
C ARG A 75 7.23 8.84 -6.56
N LEU A 76 6.52 8.05 -5.76
CA LEU A 76 5.45 7.20 -6.27
C LEU A 76 4.29 8.00 -6.85
N ALA A 77 4.02 9.21 -6.35
CA ALA A 77 3.00 10.10 -6.90
C ALA A 77 3.46 10.78 -8.19
N ASP A 78 4.58 11.50 -8.15
CA ASP A 78 5.04 12.36 -9.25
C ASP A 78 5.86 11.63 -10.34
N GLY A 79 6.54 10.53 -9.98
CA GLY A 79 7.46 9.81 -10.85
C GLY A 79 8.74 10.59 -11.19
N ALA A 80 9.03 11.70 -10.53
CA ALA A 80 10.11 12.62 -10.88
C ALA A 80 11.48 12.08 -10.42
N GLY A 81 12.47 12.14 -11.31
CA GLY A 81 13.86 11.80 -10.96
C GLY A 81 14.12 10.30 -10.73
N LEU A 82 13.23 9.42 -11.17
CA LEU A 82 13.40 7.97 -11.03
C LEU A 82 14.15 7.38 -12.23
N MET A 83 15.13 6.51 -11.95
CA MET A 83 15.83 5.71 -12.96
C MET A 83 15.06 4.43 -13.27
N THR A 84 15.35 3.80 -14.42
CA THR A 84 14.62 2.62 -14.89
C THR A 84 14.76 1.38 -14.00
N ASP A 85 15.81 1.33 -13.20
CA ASP A 85 16.12 0.26 -12.25
C ASP A 85 15.78 0.63 -10.79
N ASP A 86 15.25 1.84 -10.56
CA ASP A 86 14.74 2.27 -9.27
C ASP A 86 13.48 1.46 -8.90
N PRO A 87 13.41 0.87 -7.68
CA PRO A 87 12.25 0.10 -7.25
C PRO A 87 10.91 0.83 -7.33
N ILE A 88 10.90 2.14 -7.13
CA ILE A 88 9.70 2.99 -7.23
C ILE A 88 9.27 3.11 -8.69
N TYR A 89 10.21 3.25 -9.63
CA TYR A 89 9.91 3.24 -11.06
C TYR A 89 9.33 1.91 -11.51
N VAL A 90 9.96 0.81 -11.07
CA VAL A 90 9.54 -0.54 -11.42
C VAL A 90 8.14 -0.84 -10.86
N LEU A 91 7.84 -0.36 -9.64
CA LEU A 91 6.50 -0.43 -9.06
C LEU A 91 5.48 0.34 -9.92
N ARG A 92 5.81 1.56 -10.34
CA ARG A 92 4.93 2.36 -11.20
C ARG A 92 4.56 1.63 -12.48
N ARG A 93 5.56 1.11 -13.18
CA ARG A 93 5.38 0.33 -14.42
C ARG A 93 4.59 -0.96 -14.17
N ALA A 94 4.86 -1.67 -13.08
CA ALA A 94 4.15 -2.91 -12.75
C ALA A 94 2.65 -2.67 -12.54
N VAL A 95 2.31 -1.62 -11.78
CA VAL A 95 0.91 -1.22 -11.55
C VAL A 95 0.24 -0.77 -12.84
N GLU A 96 0.89 0.05 -13.66
CA GLU A 96 0.35 0.48 -14.95
C GLU A 96 0.03 -0.71 -15.87
N ASN A 97 0.93 -1.70 -15.92
CA ASN A 97 0.70 -2.94 -16.69
C ASN A 97 -0.47 -3.76 -16.13
N LEU A 98 -0.57 -3.90 -14.80
CA LEU A 98 -1.66 -4.61 -14.14
C LEU A 98 -3.03 -3.98 -14.46
N PHE A 99 -3.13 -2.66 -14.45
CA PHE A 99 -4.37 -1.93 -14.77
C PHE A 99 -4.59 -1.72 -16.28
N GLY A 100 -3.58 -1.94 -17.12
CA GLY A 100 -3.67 -1.86 -18.58
C GLY A 100 -4.27 -3.12 -19.23
N ASN A 101 -4.17 -4.27 -18.56
CA ASN A 101 -4.73 -5.53 -19.03
C ASN A 101 -6.28 -5.51 -18.97
N LYS A 102 -6.90 -5.26 -20.12
CA LYS A 102 -8.37 -5.28 -20.29
C LYS A 102 -8.92 -6.68 -19.98
N GLY A 103 -9.59 -6.84 -18.84
CA GLY A 103 -10.35 -8.05 -18.51
C GLY A 103 -10.13 -8.61 -17.11
N GLN A 104 -9.12 -8.15 -16.37
CA GLN A 104 -8.89 -8.57 -14.98
C GLN A 104 -8.62 -7.38 -14.09
N ARG A 105 -9.40 -7.26 -13.00
CA ARG A 105 -9.11 -6.30 -11.95
C ARG A 105 -7.99 -6.87 -11.07
N PRO A 106 -6.87 -6.16 -10.87
CA PRO A 106 -5.81 -6.62 -9.98
C PRO A 106 -6.36 -6.83 -8.57
N GLN A 107 -5.95 -7.92 -7.92
CA GLN A 107 -6.30 -8.15 -6.51
C GLN A 107 -5.52 -7.16 -5.63
N GLU A 108 -6.21 -6.48 -4.70
CA GLU A 108 -5.59 -5.47 -3.83
C GLU A 108 -4.46 -6.05 -2.97
N GLU A 109 -4.60 -7.31 -2.54
CA GLU A 109 -3.55 -8.04 -1.81
C GLU A 109 -2.27 -8.15 -2.63
N HIS A 110 -2.37 -8.55 -3.91
CA HIS A 110 -1.22 -8.67 -4.79
C HIS A 110 -0.53 -7.32 -5.02
N VAL A 111 -1.32 -6.27 -5.25
CA VAL A 111 -0.77 -4.91 -5.44
C VAL A 111 -0.07 -4.44 -4.17
N THR A 112 -0.67 -4.67 -2.99
CA THR A 112 -0.08 -4.30 -1.70
C THR A 112 1.24 -5.03 -1.45
N ALA A 113 1.33 -6.31 -1.81
CA ALA A 113 2.59 -7.06 -1.73
C ALA A 113 3.68 -6.45 -2.63
N LEU A 114 3.35 -6.03 -3.86
CA LEU A 114 4.30 -5.36 -4.75
C LEU A 114 4.79 -4.03 -4.16
N VAL A 115 3.91 -3.25 -3.53
CA VAL A 115 4.28 -1.99 -2.85
C VAL A 115 5.28 -2.26 -1.73
N ILE A 116 5.04 -3.28 -0.90
CA ILE A 116 5.96 -3.66 0.21
C ILE A 116 7.30 -4.15 -0.34
N LYS A 117 7.32 -4.97 -1.41
CA LYS A 117 8.58 -5.43 -2.02
C LYS A 117 9.39 -4.29 -2.63
N ALA A 118 8.72 -3.31 -3.24
CA ALA A 118 9.36 -2.11 -3.75
C ALA A 118 9.96 -1.26 -2.63
N TRP A 119 9.22 -1.07 -1.53
CA TRP A 119 9.70 -0.39 -0.32
C TRP A 119 10.96 -1.06 0.25
N ASN A 120 10.92 -2.38 0.44
CA ASN A 120 12.07 -3.12 0.96
C ASN A 120 13.29 -3.00 0.04
N ALA A 121 13.09 -3.09 -1.28
CA ALA A 121 14.19 -2.92 -2.23
C ALA A 121 14.77 -1.51 -2.20
N TYR A 122 13.92 -0.48 -2.09
CA TYR A 122 14.35 0.91 -1.92
C TYR A 122 15.18 1.11 -0.65
N ARG A 123 14.69 0.63 0.50
CA ARG A 123 15.38 0.72 1.80
C ARG A 123 16.70 -0.02 1.83
N GLU A 124 16.79 -1.13 1.11
CA GLU A 124 18.02 -1.91 0.97
C GLU A 124 18.99 -1.30 -0.07
N GLY A 125 18.62 -0.21 -0.76
CA GLY A 125 19.43 0.41 -1.81
C GLY A 125 19.64 -0.48 -3.03
N ARG A 126 18.73 -1.44 -3.28
CA ARG A 126 18.85 -2.40 -4.37
C ARG A 126 18.11 -1.92 -5.62
N SER A 127 18.82 -1.93 -6.75
CA SER A 127 18.20 -1.86 -8.07
C SER A 127 17.38 -3.12 -8.35
N VAL A 128 16.21 -2.97 -8.98
CA VAL A 128 15.36 -4.10 -9.40
C VAL A 128 14.89 -3.90 -10.83
N GLN A 129 14.78 -4.99 -11.59
CA GLN A 129 14.29 -4.93 -12.98
C GLN A 129 12.80 -5.26 -13.05
N VAL A 130 12.31 -6.08 -12.12
CA VAL A 130 10.94 -6.61 -12.08
C VAL A 130 10.53 -6.84 -10.63
N LEU A 131 9.27 -6.55 -10.31
CA LEU A 131 8.61 -6.91 -9.06
C LEU A 131 7.58 -8.02 -9.33
N VAL A 132 7.65 -9.12 -8.57
CA VAL A 132 6.71 -10.25 -8.69
C VAL A 132 6.30 -10.68 -7.29
N TYR A 133 5.00 -10.93 -7.10
CA TYR A 133 4.45 -11.59 -5.90
C TYR A 133 3.69 -12.85 -6.29
N LYS A 134 4.04 -14.00 -5.70
CA LYS A 134 3.42 -15.31 -5.98
C LYS A 134 2.46 -15.71 -4.86
N ALA A 135 1.21 -15.25 -4.96
CA ALA A 135 0.17 -15.53 -3.97
C ALA A 135 -0.28 -17.01 -3.91
N GLY A 136 0.01 -17.81 -4.95
CA GLY A 136 -0.47 -19.19 -5.07
C GLY A 136 0.33 -20.01 -6.09
N GLY A 137 -0.15 -21.23 -6.37
CA GLY A 137 0.51 -22.19 -7.28
C GLY A 137 1.34 -23.24 -6.53
N ALA A 138 2.23 -23.95 -7.24
CA ALA A 138 3.00 -25.05 -6.68
C ALA A 138 4.00 -24.62 -5.58
N ASN A 139 4.45 -23.35 -5.62
CA ASN A 139 5.37 -22.77 -4.65
C ASN A 139 4.94 -21.32 -4.33
N PRO A 140 3.95 -21.11 -3.45
CA PRO A 140 3.56 -19.77 -3.02
C PRO A 140 4.67 -19.15 -2.18
N GLU A 141 4.85 -17.84 -2.30
CA GLU A 141 5.76 -17.10 -1.41
C GLU A 141 5.00 -16.55 -0.20
N LEU A 142 5.70 -16.38 0.93
CA LEU A 142 5.14 -15.72 2.10
C LEU A 142 4.80 -14.26 1.77
N TYR A 143 3.72 -13.75 2.36
CA TYR A 143 3.36 -12.35 2.22
C TYR A 143 4.48 -11.47 2.77
N PRO A 144 4.95 -10.46 2.01
CA PRO A 144 6.10 -9.67 2.41
C PRO A 144 5.78 -8.76 3.59
N GLU A 145 6.74 -8.62 4.50
CA GLU A 145 6.69 -7.67 5.61
C GLU A 145 7.55 -6.44 5.31
N PRO A 146 7.12 -5.22 5.69
CA PRO A 146 7.91 -4.02 5.49
C PRO A 146 9.09 -3.96 6.46
N LYS A 147 10.25 -3.53 5.96
CA LYS A 147 11.52 -3.46 6.69
C LYS A 147 12.18 -2.09 6.59
#